data_AF-A0A955HB50-F1
#
_entry.id   AF-A0A955HB50-F1
#
_cell.length_a   1.000
_cell.length_b   1.000
_cell.length_c   1.000
_cell.angle_alpha   90.00
_cell.angle_beta   90.00
_cell.angle_gamma   90.00
#
_symmetry.space_group_name_H-M   'P 1'
#
loop_
_entity.id
_entity.type
_entity.pdbx_description
1 polymer ?
#
loop_
_entity_poly.entity_id
_entity_poly.type
_entity_poly.pdbx_seq_one_letter_code
_entity_poly.pdbx_strand_id
1 'polypeptide(L)'
;LFITPQISHGYWTTSQHAIKIGDNNVLYLVQYKFGLNSQSVDLPIGAVRTMATGSITSPYVNYGFVEDGETIYTGGTAAALVISDAEIKNNQYHLKAGQSGTFTLLTLLTLTPEELVDNPDLALQVTHLPFIRTTDTGNVYTDQLNISELSNYVTPEVDM
;
A
#
# COMPACT_ATOMS: atom_id res chain seq x y z
N LEU A 1 21.52 30.04 -13.24
CA LEU A 1 20.24 29.30 -13.24
C LEU A 1 20.26 28.42 -12.00
N PHE A 2 19.54 28.81 -10.95
CA PHE A 2 19.51 28.05 -9.70
C PHE A 2 18.68 26.79 -9.93
N ILE A 3 19.33 25.62 -9.80
CA ILE A 3 18.63 24.35 -9.79
C ILE A 3 18.04 24.20 -8.38
N THR A 4 16.82 24.66 -8.18
CA THR A 4 16.06 24.33 -6.97
C THR A 4 15.79 22.83 -6.97
N PRO A 5 16.20 22.06 -5.94
CA PRO A 5 15.77 20.69 -5.78
C PRO A 5 14.30 20.72 -5.35
N GLN A 6 13.37 20.84 -6.30
CA GLN A 6 11.96 20.65 -6.02
C GLN A 6 11.72 19.15 -5.85
N ILE A 7 11.46 18.77 -4.59
CA ILE A 7 10.83 17.51 -4.16
C ILE A 7 11.71 16.29 -4.49
N SER A 8 12.54 15.82 -3.55
CA SER A 8 13.05 14.45 -3.71
C SER A 8 11.88 13.50 -3.50
N HIS A 9 11.43 12.90 -4.60
CA HIS A 9 10.39 11.89 -4.65
C HIS A 9 10.96 10.62 -4.02
N GLY A 10 10.65 10.41 -2.74
CA GLY A 10 11.01 9.20 -2.02
C GLY A 10 9.94 8.12 -2.13
N TYR A 11 9.19 8.07 -3.23
CA TYR A 11 8.06 7.17 -3.43
C TYR A 11 8.41 6.16 -4.50
N TRP A 12 8.84 4.99 -4.04
CA TRP A 12 9.04 3.85 -4.92
C TRP A 12 8.81 2.59 -4.11
N THR A 13 8.09 1.65 -4.71
CA THR A 13 7.96 0.30 -4.17
C THR A 13 9.30 -0.43 -4.27
N THR A 14 9.86 -0.81 -3.14
CA THR A 14 11.23 -1.36 -3.08
C THR A 14 11.25 -2.87 -3.30
N SER A 15 10.15 -3.55 -3.04
CA SER A 15 10.00 -4.98 -3.28
C SER A 15 8.53 -5.40 -3.23
N GLN A 16 8.15 -6.37 -4.06
CA GLN A 16 6.85 -7.00 -4.04
C GLN A 16 7.01 -8.51 -4.08
N HIS A 17 6.28 -9.19 -3.20
CA HIS A 17 6.34 -10.64 -3.08
C HIS A 17 4.94 -11.20 -2.91
N ALA A 18 4.76 -12.42 -3.39
CA ALA A 18 3.60 -13.22 -3.14
C ALA A 18 4.09 -14.65 -2.86
N ILE A 19 3.64 -15.23 -1.75
CA ILE A 19 4.16 -16.48 -1.21
C ILE A 19 2.98 -17.36 -0.84
N LYS A 20 2.84 -18.50 -1.51
CA LYS A 20 1.86 -19.51 -1.14
C LYS A 20 2.23 -20.12 0.23
N ILE A 21 1.29 -20.14 1.15
CA ILE A 21 1.43 -20.72 2.50
C ILE A 21 0.35 -21.80 2.67
N GLY A 22 0.77 -23.06 2.50
CA GLY A 22 -0.15 -24.19 2.46
C GLY A 22 -0.99 -24.19 1.17
N ASP A 23 -2.12 -24.89 1.21
CA ASP A 23 -2.89 -25.16 -0.02
C ASP A 23 -3.79 -24.00 -0.43
N ASN A 24 -4.25 -23.20 0.55
CA ASN A 24 -5.31 -22.23 0.34
C ASN A 24 -5.01 -20.82 0.85
N ASN A 25 -3.75 -20.51 1.19
CA ASN A 25 -3.36 -19.18 1.63
C ASN A 25 -2.22 -18.60 0.81
N VAL A 26 -2.23 -17.29 0.63
CA VAL A 26 -1.13 -16.53 0.04
C VAL A 26 -0.81 -15.34 0.93
N LEU A 27 0.48 -15.15 1.18
CA LEU A 27 1.02 -13.97 1.82
C LEU A 27 1.58 -13.03 0.75
N TYR A 28 0.96 -11.87 0.62
CA TYR A 28 1.39 -10.78 -0.23
C TYR A 28 2.13 -9.72 0.58
N LEU A 29 3.23 -9.22 0.01
CA LEU A 29 4.02 -8.14 0.58
C LEU A 29 4.22 -7.06 -0.49
N VAL A 30 3.87 -5.82 -0.16
CA VAL A 30 4.25 -4.64 -0.95
C VAL A 30 5.05 -3.73 -0.04
N GLN A 31 6.36 -3.68 -0.26
CA GLN A 31 7.26 -2.79 0.45
C GLN A 31 7.44 -1.49 -0.33
N TYR A 32 7.44 -0.37 0.38
CA TYR A 32 7.70 0.94 -0.18
C TYR A 32 8.45 1.84 0.80
N LYS A 33 9.22 2.76 0.24
CA LYS A 33 9.83 3.85 0.99
C LYS A 33 8.94 5.08 0.90
N PHE A 34 8.88 5.89 1.96
CA PHE A 34 8.13 7.14 1.97
C PHE A 34 8.84 8.19 2.82
N GLY A 35 8.78 9.45 2.41
CA GLY A 35 9.32 10.59 3.17
C GLY A 35 9.23 11.90 2.38
N LEU A 36 9.27 13.02 3.09
CA LEU A 36 9.25 14.37 2.51
C LEU A 36 10.40 15.21 3.08
N ASN A 37 11.04 16.01 2.22
CA ASN A 37 12.21 16.81 2.62
C ASN A 37 11.87 17.96 3.57
N SER A 38 10.74 18.64 3.33
CA SER A 38 10.39 19.89 4.01
C SER A 38 9.12 19.80 4.85
N GLN A 39 8.50 18.63 4.94
CA GLN A 39 7.27 18.40 5.69
C GLN A 39 7.40 17.11 6.50
N SER A 40 6.81 17.08 7.69
CA SER A 40 6.57 15.81 8.36
C SER A 40 5.38 15.11 7.70
N VAL A 41 5.35 13.79 7.82
CA VAL A 41 4.31 12.93 7.24
C VAL A 41 3.76 12.00 8.30
N ASP A 42 2.45 11.82 8.31
CA ASP A 42 1.77 10.73 8.99
C ASP A 42 1.19 9.75 7.95
N LEU A 43 1.49 8.46 8.09
CA LEU A 43 1.04 7.38 7.23
C LEU A 43 0.13 6.39 7.97
N PRO A 44 -0.81 5.72 7.27
CA PRO A 44 -1.70 4.76 7.89
C PRO A 44 -0.98 3.52 8.44
N ILE A 45 -1.46 3.03 9.59
CA ILE A 45 -1.11 1.70 10.13
C ILE A 45 -2.06 0.63 9.58
N GLY A 46 -3.31 0.99 9.32
CA GLY A 46 -4.33 0.07 8.86
C GLY A 46 -4.42 -0.03 7.34
N ALA A 47 -4.93 -1.18 6.88
CA ALA A 47 -5.23 -1.44 5.49
C ALA A 47 -6.62 -2.07 5.34
N VAL A 48 -7.31 -1.75 4.25
CA VAL A 48 -8.66 -2.24 3.98
C VAL A 48 -8.79 -2.79 2.56
N ARG A 49 -9.34 -3.99 2.43
CA ARG A 49 -9.67 -4.55 1.13
C ARG A 49 -10.80 -3.72 0.54
N THR A 50 -10.63 -3.29 -0.69
CA THR A 50 -11.59 -2.45 -1.40
C THR A 50 -12.02 -3.15 -2.68
N MET A 51 -13.34 -3.20 -2.90
CA MET A 51 -13.97 -3.90 -4.02
C MET A 51 -14.32 -2.94 -5.18
N ALA A 52 -13.88 -1.69 -5.10
CA ALA A 52 -14.18 -0.62 -6.05
C ALA A 52 -12.93 0.23 -6.33
N THR A 53 -12.66 0.48 -7.62
CA THR A 53 -11.65 1.43 -8.08
C THR A 53 -12.25 2.84 -8.10
N GLY A 54 -11.78 3.75 -7.24
CA GLY A 54 -12.28 5.14 -7.18
C GLY A 54 -11.68 5.94 -6.04
N SER A 55 -11.88 7.27 -6.06
CA SER A 55 -11.41 8.19 -5.00
C SER A 55 -12.15 7.92 -3.69
N ILE A 56 -11.66 6.96 -2.93
CA ILE A 56 -12.18 6.65 -1.61
C ILE A 56 -11.43 7.53 -0.63
N THR A 57 -12.17 8.39 0.07
CA THR A 57 -11.66 9.09 1.26
C THR A 57 -11.52 8.09 2.40
N SER A 58 -10.51 7.23 2.32
CA SER A 58 -10.13 6.28 3.36
C SER A 58 -8.88 6.81 4.06
N PRO A 59 -8.81 6.77 5.41
CA PRO A 59 -7.58 7.03 6.15
C PRO A 59 -6.65 5.80 6.19
N TYR A 60 -7.00 4.72 5.48
CA TYR A 60 -6.26 3.46 5.43
C TYR A 60 -5.68 3.23 4.04
N VAL A 61 -4.66 2.38 3.95
CA VAL A 61 -4.19 1.86 2.66
C VAL A 61 -5.27 0.96 2.07
N ASN A 62 -5.72 1.23 0.85
CA ASN A 62 -6.67 0.35 0.17
C ASN A 62 -5.94 -0.59 -0.78
N TYR A 63 -6.41 -1.83 -0.84
CA TYR A 63 -5.89 -2.84 -1.74
C TYR A 63 -7.02 -3.69 -2.32
N GLY A 64 -6.74 -4.35 -3.43
CA GLY A 64 -7.60 -5.36 -4.04
C GLY A 64 -6.77 -6.53 -4.57
N PHE A 65 -7.46 -7.58 -5.00
CA PHE A 65 -6.85 -8.67 -5.75
C PHE A 65 -7.30 -8.57 -7.19
N VAL A 66 -6.38 -8.79 -8.11
CA VAL A 66 -6.63 -8.79 -9.55
C VAL A 66 -6.16 -10.10 -10.15
N GLU A 67 -6.94 -10.59 -11.12
CA GLU A 67 -6.64 -11.74 -11.96
C GLU A 67 -6.29 -11.22 -13.36
N ASP A 68 -5.22 -11.77 -13.96
CA ASP A 68 -4.65 -11.34 -15.24
C ASP A 68 -4.37 -9.83 -15.32
N GLY A 69 -4.11 -9.19 -14.17
CA GLY A 69 -3.93 -7.74 -14.04
C GLY A 69 -5.15 -6.86 -14.38
N GLU A 70 -6.31 -7.42 -14.72
CA GLU A 70 -7.47 -6.67 -15.23
C GLU A 70 -8.76 -6.93 -14.45
N THR A 71 -8.98 -8.16 -13.98
CA THR A 71 -10.25 -8.58 -13.38
C THR A 71 -10.20 -8.49 -11.86
N ILE A 72 -11.07 -7.69 -11.25
CA ILE A 72 -11.12 -7.58 -9.79
C ILE A 72 -11.65 -8.87 -9.18
N TYR A 73 -10.81 -9.54 -8.39
CA TYR A 73 -11.16 -10.73 -7.64
C TYR A 73 -11.75 -10.37 -6.27
N THR A 74 -12.94 -10.91 -6.00
CA THR A 74 -13.77 -10.56 -4.83
C THR A 74 -13.92 -11.70 -3.83
N GLY A 75 -13.53 -12.93 -4.20
CA GLY A 75 -13.58 -14.10 -3.33
C GLY A 75 -12.54 -14.09 -2.21
N GLY A 76 -12.62 -15.08 -1.34
CA GLY A 76 -11.72 -15.29 -0.22
C GLY A 76 -11.89 -14.29 0.91
N THR A 77 -11.26 -14.62 2.04
CA THR A 77 -11.14 -13.73 3.19
C THR A 77 -9.73 -13.17 3.24
N ALA A 78 -9.58 -11.88 3.54
CA ALA A 78 -8.29 -11.24 3.59
C ALA A 78 -8.11 -10.43 4.88
N ALA A 79 -6.90 -10.51 5.44
CA ALA A 79 -6.47 -9.69 6.56
C ALA A 79 -5.19 -8.95 6.14
N ALA A 80 -5.13 -7.65 6.42
CA ALA A 80 -3.97 -6.84 6.07
C ALA A 80 -3.61 -5.84 7.15
N LEU A 81 -2.33 -5.49 7.20
CA LEU A 81 -1.80 -4.47 8.08
C LEU A 81 -0.56 -3.83 7.44
N VAL A 82 -0.27 -2.58 7.80
CA VAL A 82 0.96 -1.89 7.41
C VAL A 82 1.95 -2.01 8.55
N ILE A 83 3.19 -2.44 8.26
CA ILE A 83 4.29 -2.55 9.21
C ILE A 83 5.35 -1.50 8.87
N SER A 84 5.84 -0.80 9.89
CA SER A 84 7.02 0.05 9.84
C SER A 84 7.68 0.14 11.22
N ASP A 85 8.94 0.53 11.26
CA ASP A 85 9.69 0.90 12.47
C ASP A 85 9.58 2.40 12.80
N ALA A 86 8.86 3.18 11.98
CA ALA A 86 8.59 4.58 12.23
C ALA A 86 7.85 4.81 13.57
N GLU A 87 8.04 6.00 14.15
CA GLU A 87 7.37 6.41 15.39
C GLU A 87 5.85 6.36 15.21
N ILE A 88 5.11 5.79 16.17
CA ILE A 88 3.64 5.83 16.11
C ILE A 88 3.12 7.03 16.90
N LYS A 89 2.31 7.86 16.26
CA LYS A 89 1.65 9.01 16.86
C LYS A 89 0.21 9.09 16.38
N ASN A 90 -0.75 9.22 17.30
CA ASN A 90 -2.18 9.28 16.98
C ASN A 90 -2.65 8.14 16.04
N ASN A 91 -2.19 6.91 16.30
CA ASN A 91 -2.50 5.73 15.49
C ASN A 91 -2.06 5.80 14.02
N GLN A 92 -1.01 6.57 13.73
CA GLN A 92 -0.37 6.68 12.42
C GLN A 92 1.15 6.60 12.58
N TYR A 93 1.85 6.18 11.52
CA TYR A 93 3.31 6.23 11.46
C TYR A 93 3.78 7.64 11.13
N HIS A 94 4.61 8.23 12.00
CA HIS A 94 5.10 9.58 11.91
C HIS A 94 6.56 9.61 11.41
N LEU A 95 6.80 10.43 10.39
CA LEU A 95 8.14 10.78 9.89
C LEU A 95 8.34 12.29 9.98
N LYS A 96 9.46 12.73 10.52
CA LYS A 96 9.81 14.16 10.55
C LYS A 96 10.27 14.62 9.17
N ALA A 97 10.24 15.93 8.93
CA ALA A 97 10.81 16.52 7.72
C ALA A 97 12.27 16.07 7.53
N GLY A 98 12.61 15.67 6.30
CA GLY A 98 13.93 15.16 5.93
C GLY A 98 14.15 13.69 6.29
N GLN A 99 13.20 13.02 6.93
CA GLN A 99 13.26 11.59 7.19
C GLN A 99 12.53 10.78 6.12
N SER A 100 12.98 9.54 5.94
CA SER A 100 12.28 8.54 5.15
C SER A 100 12.17 7.25 5.95
N GLY A 101 11.01 6.60 5.88
CA GLY A 101 10.75 5.29 6.47
C GLY A 101 10.50 4.22 5.42
N THR A 102 10.65 2.97 5.82
CA THR A 102 10.23 1.81 5.03
C THR A 102 8.93 1.25 5.61
N PHE A 103 7.99 0.97 4.73
CA PHE A 103 6.66 0.48 5.07
C PHE A 103 6.40 -0.79 4.27
N THR A 104 5.73 -1.76 4.89
CA THR A 104 5.32 -3.00 4.24
C THR A 104 3.84 -3.21 4.44
N LEU A 105 3.07 -3.21 3.35
CA LEU A 105 1.73 -3.77 3.36
C LEU A 105 1.87 -5.30 3.37
N LEU A 106 1.49 -5.92 4.49
CA LEU A 106 1.43 -7.36 4.66
C LEU A 106 -0.04 -7.79 4.55
N THR A 107 -0.35 -8.67 3.59
CA THR A 107 -1.72 -9.14 3.36
C THR A 107 -1.76 -10.65 3.26
N LEU A 108 -2.60 -11.29 4.08
CA LEU A 108 -2.90 -12.71 4.00
C LEU A 108 -4.25 -12.88 3.32
N LEU A 109 -4.27 -13.60 2.19
CA LEU A 109 -5.49 -14.06 1.53
C LEU A 109 -5.69 -15.54 1.88
N THR A 110 -6.92 -15.89 2.24
CA THR A 110 -7.36 -17.27 2.46
C THR A 110 -8.54 -17.57 1.53
N LEU A 111 -8.36 -18.58 0.69
CA LEU A 111 -9.37 -19.09 -0.24
C LEU A 111 -10.06 -20.33 0.33
N THR A 112 -11.31 -20.54 -0.05
CA THR A 112 -12.02 -21.80 0.17
C THR A 112 -11.63 -22.83 -0.89
N PRO A 113 -11.83 -24.14 -0.66
CA PRO A 113 -11.55 -25.16 -1.66
C PRO A 113 -12.31 -24.95 -2.99
N GLU A 114 -13.52 -24.39 -2.93
CA GLU A 114 -14.33 -24.08 -4.13
C GLU A 114 -13.67 -22.98 -4.96
N GLU A 115 -13.14 -21.94 -4.30
CA GLU A 115 -12.44 -20.83 -4.94
C GLU A 115 -11.07 -21.23 -5.53
N LEU A 116 -10.47 -22.33 -5.07
CA LEU A 116 -9.24 -22.87 -5.66
C LEU A 116 -9.49 -23.63 -6.96
N VAL A 117 -10.68 -24.21 -7.15
CA VAL A 117 -11.01 -24.97 -8.38
C VAL A 117 -11.00 -24.06 -9.61
N ASP A 118 -11.31 -22.79 -9.41
CA ASP A 118 -11.27 -21.77 -10.47
C ASP A 118 -9.82 -21.33 -10.82
N ASN A 119 -8.80 -21.89 -10.13
CA ASN A 119 -7.36 -21.60 -10.25
C ASN A 119 -7.05 -20.11 -10.47
N PRO A 120 -7.51 -19.21 -9.57
CA PRO A 120 -7.32 -17.80 -9.78
C PRO A 120 -5.83 -17.47 -9.63
N ASP A 121 -5.20 -16.96 -10.69
CA ASP A 121 -3.85 -16.40 -10.63
C ASP A 121 -3.93 -14.97 -10.12
N LEU A 122 -3.64 -14.78 -8.83
CA LEU A 122 -3.97 -13.54 -8.13
C LEU A 122 -2.74 -12.70 -7.83
N ALA A 123 -2.78 -11.43 -8.23
CA ALA A 123 -1.92 -10.39 -7.71
C ALA A 123 -2.66 -9.51 -6.71
N LEU A 124 -1.93 -8.97 -5.72
CA LEU A 124 -2.41 -7.87 -4.90
C LEU A 124 -2.03 -6.55 -5.55
N GLN A 125 -2.98 -5.62 -5.62
CA GLN A 125 -2.77 -4.25 -6.09
C GLN A 125 -3.16 -3.24 -5.00
N VAL A 126 -2.25 -2.30 -4.70
CA VAL A 126 -2.59 -1.13 -3.88
C VAL A 126 -3.36 -0.12 -4.73
N THR A 127 -4.55 0.27 -4.28
CA THR A 127 -5.45 1.15 -5.02
C THR A 127 -5.60 2.54 -4.40
N HIS A 128 -5.16 2.71 -3.15
CA HIS A 128 -5.13 3.99 -2.45
C HIS A 128 -4.05 4.00 -1.38
N LEU A 129 -3.25 5.06 -1.34
CA LEU A 129 -2.24 5.28 -0.30
C LEU A 129 -2.35 6.72 0.18
N PRO A 130 -3.16 6.99 1.23
CA PRO A 130 -3.31 8.31 1.81
C PRO A 130 -2.15 8.63 2.75
N PHE A 131 -1.90 9.91 2.94
CA PHE A 131 -0.99 10.40 3.97
C PHE A 131 -1.40 11.82 4.40
N ILE A 132 -0.99 12.21 5.59
CA ILE A 132 -1.12 13.58 6.07
C ILE A 132 0.26 14.21 6.04
N ARG A 133 0.40 15.42 5.49
CA ARG A 133 1.63 16.19 5.61
C ARG A 133 1.41 17.45 6.42
N THR A 134 2.40 17.77 7.26
CA THR A 134 2.41 18.99 8.06
C THR A 134 3.61 19.84 7.69
N THR A 135 3.35 21.10 7.32
CA THR A 135 4.39 22.10 7.02
C THR A 135 5.07 22.62 8.29
N ASP A 136 6.22 23.26 8.13
CA ASP A 136 6.92 23.98 9.20
C ASP A 136 6.08 25.07 9.87
N THR A 137 5.17 25.72 9.13
CA THR A 137 4.21 26.69 9.67
C THR A 137 3.01 26.05 10.38
N GLY A 138 2.96 24.71 10.47
CA GLY A 138 1.89 23.97 11.15
C GLY A 138 0.62 23.72 10.32
N ASN A 139 0.61 24.09 9.03
CA ASN A 139 -0.52 23.74 8.15
C ASN A 139 -0.54 22.23 7.87
N VAL A 140 -1.72 21.64 7.92
CA VAL A 140 -1.97 20.21 7.75
C VAL A 140 -2.74 19.98 6.45
N TYR A 141 -2.27 19.02 5.64
CA TYR A 141 -2.91 18.63 4.38
C TYR A 141 -3.09 17.12 4.34
N THR A 142 -4.25 16.66 3.90
CA THR A 142 -4.49 15.26 3.57
C THR A 142 -4.29 15.08 2.08
N ASP A 143 -3.37 14.19 1.71
CA ASP A 143 -3.01 13.89 0.33
C ASP A 143 -3.02 12.38 0.10
N GLN A 144 -2.80 11.97 -1.15
CA GLN A 144 -2.69 10.56 -1.55
C GLN A 144 -1.67 10.42 -2.67
N LEU A 145 -1.08 9.23 -2.84
CA LEU A 145 -0.30 8.94 -4.04
C LEU A 145 -1.17 8.98 -5.28
N ASN A 146 -0.58 9.41 -6.40
CA ASN A 146 -1.29 9.47 -7.67
C ASN A 146 -1.52 8.07 -8.23
N ILE A 147 -2.61 7.89 -8.98
CA ILE A 147 -2.98 6.61 -9.58
C ILE A 147 -1.86 6.04 -10.47
N SER A 148 -1.16 6.91 -11.22
CA SER A 148 -0.03 6.51 -12.05
C SER A 148 1.19 6.02 -11.27
N GLU A 149 1.34 6.42 -10.00
CA GLU A 149 2.41 5.92 -9.14
C GLU A 149 2.01 4.56 -8.56
N LEU A 150 0.73 4.41 -8.19
CA LEU A 150 0.14 3.19 -7.65
C LEU A 150 0.14 2.02 -8.64
N SER A 151 0.22 2.25 -9.95
CA SER A 151 0.35 1.16 -10.93
C SER A 151 1.60 0.30 -10.74
N ASN A 152 2.61 0.80 -10.01
CA ASN A 152 3.80 0.03 -9.68
C ASN A 152 3.62 -0.82 -8.41
N TYR A 153 2.59 -0.57 -7.61
CA TYR A 153 2.36 -1.20 -6.30
C TYR A 153 1.50 -2.46 -6.46
N VAL A 154 1.96 -3.35 -7.33
CA VAL A 154 1.33 -4.63 -7.65
C VAL A 154 2.31 -5.77 -7.36
N THR A 155 1.84 -6.85 -6.74
CA THR A 155 2.67 -8.05 -6.53
C THR A 155 2.71 -8.90 -7.80
N PRO A 156 3.68 -9.84 -7.91
CA PRO A 156 3.53 -10.96 -8.83
C PRO A 156 2.22 -11.71 -8.55
N GLU A 157 1.72 -12.36 -9.59
CA GLU A 157 0.61 -13.31 -9.47
C GLU A 157 1.13 -14.64 -8.86
N VAL A 158 0.23 -15.42 -8.27
CA VAL A 158 0.53 -16.71 -7.66
C VAL A 158 -0.54 -17.71 -8.08
N ASP A 159 -0.09 -18.76 -8.78
CA ASP A 159 -0.88 -19.93 -9.07
C ASP A 159 -1.38 -20.60 -7.77
N MET A 160 -2.69 -20.64 -7.61
CA MET A 160 -3.37 -21.21 -6.44
C MET A 160 -3.82 -22.65 -6.65
#